data_AF-A0A5J4PPG6-F1
#
_entry.id   AF-A0A5J4PPG6-F1
#
_cell.length_a   1.000
_cell.length_b   1.000
_cell.length_c   1.000
_cell.angle_alpha   90.00
_cell.angle_beta   90.00
_cell.angle_gamma   90.00
#
_symmetry.space_group_name_H-M   'P 1'
#
loop_
_entity.id
_entity.type
_entity.pdbx_description
1 polymer ?
#
loop_
_entity_poly.entity_id
_entity_poly.type
_entity_poly.pdbx_seq_one_letter_code
_entity_poly.pdbx_strand_id
1 'polypeptide(L)'
;MDALRNKVIGIETAILRANLPLTLDNIKDKLNDRESSNILINLINKFDMELRKNIANGQYSESIYLKYQQSDKHIRTYLKSLGKNDITMDNVNSSFIKSYFDYLLTCMQNNSAIMIMSKLKRIINYGLSFNYITSDPIVNISFHMEKTETDYLTEAEVNRIALLDIEDKELNKIRDVFVFRELLIKYIFISL
;
A
#
# COMPACT_ATOMS: atom_id res chain seq x y z
N MET A 1 -0.44 -22.41 30.74
CA MET A 1 -1.28 -23.44 30.07
C MET A 1 -2.53 -22.81 29.44
N ASP A 2 -3.13 -21.78 30.03
CA ASP A 2 -4.42 -21.23 29.58
C ASP A 2 -4.37 -20.47 28.25
N ALA A 3 -3.27 -19.78 27.93
CA ALA A 3 -3.12 -19.07 26.66
C ALA A 3 -3.13 -19.99 25.43
N LEU A 4 -2.51 -21.18 25.54
CA LEU A 4 -2.50 -22.16 24.46
C LEU A 4 -3.90 -22.76 24.28
N ARG A 5 -4.59 -23.02 25.39
CA ARG A 5 -5.98 -23.52 25.40
C ARG A 5 -6.93 -22.54 24.72
N ASN A 6 -6.82 -21.26 25.05
CA ASN A 6 -7.61 -20.19 24.44
C ASN A 6 -7.32 -20.04 22.93
N LYS A 7 -6.06 -20.20 22.49
CA LYS A 7 -5.71 -20.21 21.07
C LYS A 7 -6.36 -21.36 20.31
N VAL A 8 -6.30 -22.57 20.86
CA VAL A 8 -6.90 -23.78 20.25
C VAL A 8 -8.42 -23.63 20.15
N ILE A 9 -9.09 -23.18 21.21
CA ILE A 9 -10.54 -22.93 21.23
C ILE A 9 -10.94 -21.90 20.16
N GLY A 10 -10.16 -20.83 19.99
CA GLY A 10 -10.39 -19.83 18.95
C GLY A 10 -10.26 -20.38 17.52
N ILE A 11 -9.29 -21.28 17.29
CA ILE A 11 -9.10 -21.94 16.00
C ILE A 11 -10.26 -22.90 15.72
N GLU A 12 -10.66 -23.70 16.70
CA GLU A 12 -11.79 -24.62 16.63
C GLU A 12 -13.09 -23.88 16.27
N THR A 13 -13.41 -22.79 16.98
CA THR A 13 -14.59 -21.96 16.66
C THR A 13 -14.52 -21.36 15.24
N ALA A 14 -13.34 -20.98 14.76
CA ALA A 14 -13.18 -20.47 13.39
C ALA A 14 -13.32 -21.56 12.31
N ILE A 15 -12.92 -22.80 12.60
CA ILE A 15 -13.10 -23.96 11.70
C ILE A 15 -14.59 -24.31 11.59
N LEU A 16 -15.28 -24.39 12.74
CA LEU A 16 -16.71 -24.67 12.80
C LEU A 16 -17.54 -23.60 12.05
N ARG A 17 -17.21 -22.32 12.22
CA ARG A 17 -17.87 -21.22 11.47
C ARG A 17 -17.65 -21.29 9.97
N ALA A 18 -16.52 -21.85 9.52
CA ALA A 18 -16.20 -22.00 8.11
C ALA A 18 -16.77 -23.30 7.50
N ASN A 19 -17.52 -24.11 8.26
CA ASN A 19 -17.97 -25.46 7.87
C ASN A 19 -16.83 -26.37 7.37
N LEU A 20 -15.62 -26.17 7.91
CA LEU A 20 -14.47 -27.03 7.61
C LEU A 20 -14.45 -28.21 8.59
N PRO A 21 -13.96 -29.40 8.18
CA PRO A 21 -13.88 -30.55 9.07
C PRO A 21 -12.89 -30.29 10.20
N LEU A 22 -13.32 -30.54 11.43
CA LEU A 22 -12.50 -30.40 12.63
C LEU A 22 -11.54 -31.60 12.74
N THR A 23 -10.40 -31.53 12.05
CA THR A 23 -9.33 -32.53 12.11
C THR A 23 -8.11 -31.97 12.84
N LEU A 24 -7.30 -32.84 13.43
CA LEU A 24 -6.04 -32.45 14.06
C LEU A 24 -5.10 -31.77 13.06
N ASP A 25 -5.08 -32.22 11.82
CA ASP A 25 -4.28 -31.62 10.75
C ASP A 25 -4.74 -30.19 10.46
N ASN A 26 -6.04 -29.92 10.34
CA ASN A 26 -6.56 -28.57 10.10
C ASN A 26 -6.28 -27.62 11.28
N ILE A 27 -6.35 -28.11 12.51
CA ILE A 27 -6.01 -27.33 13.71
C ILE A 27 -4.51 -27.02 13.72
N LYS A 28 -3.67 -28.01 13.44
CA LYS A 28 -2.20 -27.88 13.40
C LYS A 28 -1.77 -26.92 12.28
N ASP A 29 -2.36 -27.04 11.10
CA ASP A 29 -2.10 -26.17 9.96
C ASP A 29 -2.52 -24.73 10.28
N LYS A 30 -3.72 -24.50 10.82
CA LYS A 30 -4.13 -23.15 11.25
C LYS A 30 -3.27 -22.58 12.37
N LEU A 31 -2.81 -23.41 13.30
CA LEU A 31 -1.93 -22.98 14.39
C LEU A 31 -0.58 -22.53 13.83
N ASN A 32 0.03 -23.34 12.98
CA ASN A 32 1.28 -23.04 12.29
C ASN A 32 1.15 -21.82 11.38
N ASP A 33 0.04 -21.70 10.65
CA ASP A 33 -0.21 -20.59 9.74
C ASP A 33 -0.32 -19.25 10.50
N ARG A 34 -0.91 -19.28 11.70
CA ARG A 34 -1.02 -18.13 12.59
C ARG A 34 0.34 -17.75 13.20
N GLU A 35 1.15 -18.72 13.62
CA GLU A 35 2.52 -18.47 14.12
C GLU A 35 3.47 -17.97 13.03
N SER A 36 3.31 -18.47 11.80
CA SER A 36 4.09 -18.03 10.63
C SER A 36 3.69 -16.63 10.16
N SER A 37 2.41 -16.27 10.28
CA SER A 37 1.88 -14.93 9.97
C SER A 37 2.14 -13.90 11.06
N ASN A 38 2.71 -14.33 12.19
CA ASN A 38 3.06 -13.49 13.32
C ASN A 38 4.32 -12.66 13.06
N ILE A 39 4.74 -12.59 11.80
CA ILE A 39 5.93 -11.91 11.28
C ILE A 39 5.47 -10.99 10.14
N LEU A 40 5.92 -9.73 10.15
CA LEU A 40 5.45 -8.68 9.24
C LEU A 40 5.70 -9.02 7.77
N ILE A 41 6.90 -9.50 7.42
CA ILE A 41 7.20 -9.82 6.02
C ILE A 41 6.34 -10.99 5.51
N ASN A 42 6.05 -11.98 6.35
CA ASN A 42 5.17 -13.08 5.96
C ASN A 42 3.74 -12.61 5.69
N LEU A 43 3.23 -11.67 6.51
CA LEU A 43 1.94 -11.05 6.25
C LEU A 43 1.93 -10.29 4.91
N ILE A 44 3.00 -9.54 4.62
CA ILE A 44 3.16 -8.84 3.34
C ILE A 44 3.18 -9.83 2.17
N ASN A 45 3.92 -10.93 2.28
CA ASN A 45 4.00 -11.95 1.23
C ASN A 45 2.64 -12.63 0.99
N LYS A 46 1.87 -12.92 2.05
CA LYS A 46 0.50 -13.45 1.91
C LYS A 46 -0.43 -12.47 1.22
N PHE A 47 -0.34 -11.20 1.59
CA PHE A 47 -1.09 -10.15 0.92
C PHE A 47 -0.69 -10.00 -0.56
N ASP A 48 0.60 -10.13 -0.90
CA ASP A 48 1.08 -10.12 -2.29
C ASP A 48 0.47 -11.26 -3.12
N MET A 49 0.41 -12.47 -2.57
CA MET A 49 -0.24 -13.61 -3.23
C MET A 49 -1.72 -13.35 -3.50
N GLU A 50 -2.45 -12.82 -2.52
CA GLU A 50 -3.85 -12.46 -2.68
C GLU A 50 -4.04 -11.31 -3.69
N LEU A 51 -3.15 -10.31 -3.67
CA LEU A 51 -3.18 -9.21 -4.63
C LEU A 51 -2.98 -9.72 -6.06
N ARG A 52 -2.01 -10.61 -6.29
CA ARG A 52 -1.76 -11.23 -7.61
C ARG A 52 -2.97 -12.01 -8.11
N LYS A 53 -3.64 -12.76 -7.23
CA LYS A 53 -4.88 -13.46 -7.58
C LYS A 53 -5.96 -12.47 -8.04
N ASN A 54 -6.11 -11.35 -7.34
CA ASN A 54 -7.10 -10.33 -7.69
C ASN A 54 -6.76 -9.59 -9.00
N ILE A 55 -5.47 -9.42 -9.33
CA ILE A 55 -5.02 -8.93 -10.64
C ILE A 55 -5.39 -9.91 -11.74
N ALA A 56 -5.11 -11.21 -11.56
CA ALA A 56 -5.45 -12.26 -12.53
C ALA A 56 -6.96 -12.34 -12.79
N ASN A 57 -7.77 -12.02 -11.78
CA ASN A 57 -9.24 -11.94 -11.88
C ASN A 57 -9.75 -10.60 -12.43
N GLY A 58 -8.87 -9.68 -12.85
CA GLY A 58 -9.23 -8.37 -13.41
C GLY A 58 -9.77 -7.36 -12.39
N GLN A 59 -9.66 -7.63 -11.08
CA GLN A 59 -10.17 -6.72 -10.05
C GLN A 59 -9.23 -5.54 -9.77
N TYR A 60 -7.94 -5.70 -10.06
CA TYR A 60 -6.94 -4.64 -9.95
C TYR A 60 -6.11 -4.56 -11.23
N SER A 61 -5.52 -3.38 -11.46
CA SER A 61 -4.56 -3.16 -12.54
C SER A 61 -3.13 -3.45 -12.09
N GLU A 62 -2.25 -3.78 -13.03
CA GLU A 62 -0.81 -3.95 -12.79
C GLU A 62 -0.17 -2.71 -12.15
N SER A 63 -0.66 -1.51 -12.48
CA SER A 63 -0.19 -0.26 -11.85
C SER A 63 -0.40 -0.25 -10.33
N ILE A 64 -1.50 -0.86 -9.85
CA ILE A 64 -1.75 -0.98 -8.40
C ILE A 64 -0.74 -1.95 -7.78
N TYR A 65 -0.47 -3.08 -8.45
CA TYR A 65 0.51 -4.07 -8.02
C TYR A 65 1.89 -3.44 -7.80
N LEU A 66 2.38 -2.69 -8.80
CA LEU A 66 3.67 -2.00 -8.72
C LEU A 66 3.74 -1.00 -7.56
N LYS A 67 2.63 -0.32 -7.22
CA LYS A 67 2.57 0.58 -6.05
C LYS A 67 2.73 -0.16 -4.72
N TYR A 68 2.22 -1.39 -4.61
CA TYR A 68 2.44 -2.24 -3.42
C TYR A 68 3.88 -2.75 -3.36
N GLN A 69 4.47 -3.15 -4.49
CA GLN A 69 5.87 -3.56 -4.55
C GLN A 69 6.83 -2.44 -4.13
N GLN A 70 6.56 -1.20 -4.54
CA GLN A 70 7.32 -0.03 -4.06
C GLN A 70 7.17 0.15 -2.54
N SER A 71 5.95 0.02 -2.01
CA SER A 71 5.71 0.10 -0.57
C SER A 71 6.46 -0.99 0.22
N ASP A 72 6.51 -2.23 -0.30
CA ASP A 72 7.26 -3.34 0.30
C ASP A 72 8.77 -3.06 0.32
N LYS A 73 9.31 -2.49 -0.76
CA LYS A 73 10.72 -2.07 -0.79
C LYS A 73 11.05 -1.05 0.30
N HIS A 74 10.18 -0.06 0.53
CA HIS A 74 10.39 0.94 1.57
C HIS A 74 10.41 0.35 2.99
N ILE A 75 9.45 -0.53 3.32
CA ILE A 75 9.38 -1.11 4.67
C ILE A 75 10.55 -2.07 4.92
N ARG A 76 10.97 -2.86 3.93
CA ARG A 76 12.17 -3.71 4.04
C ARG A 76 13.44 -2.89 4.23
N THR A 77 13.55 -1.76 3.53
CA THR A 77 14.72 -0.86 3.66
C THR A 77 14.75 -0.21 5.04
N TYR A 78 13.58 0.19 5.56
CA TYR A 78 13.46 0.68 6.93
C TYR A 78 13.84 -0.37 7.98
N LEU A 79 13.37 -1.62 7.84
CA LEU A 79 13.76 -2.68 8.75
C LEU A 79 15.29 -2.90 8.74
N LYS A 80 15.90 -2.90 7.55
CA LYS A 80 17.36 -2.99 7.41
C LYS A 80 18.10 -1.83 8.08
N SER A 81 17.58 -0.60 8.03
CA SER A 81 18.22 0.53 8.72
C SER A 81 18.17 0.40 10.25
N LEU A 82 17.24 -0.40 10.77
CA LEU A 82 17.18 -0.80 12.18
C LEU A 82 18.06 -2.04 12.50
N GLY A 83 18.82 -2.57 11.54
CA GLY A 83 19.58 -3.81 11.68
C GLY A 83 18.69 -5.06 11.77
N LYS A 84 17.45 -4.98 11.29
CA LYS A 84 16.47 -6.08 11.34
C LYS A 84 16.13 -6.55 9.93
N ASN A 85 16.03 -7.86 9.74
CA ASN A 85 15.47 -8.42 8.52
C ASN A 85 13.94 -8.51 8.59
N ASP A 86 13.39 -8.56 9.81
CA ASP A 86 11.97 -8.74 10.06
C ASP A 86 11.59 -8.29 11.48
N ILE A 87 10.29 -8.24 11.76
CA ILE A 87 9.72 -8.03 13.09
C ILE A 87 8.47 -8.87 13.30
N THR A 88 8.25 -9.27 14.56
CA THR A 88 6.99 -9.91 14.94
C THR A 88 5.85 -8.90 14.95
N MET A 89 4.62 -9.37 14.72
CA MET A 89 3.43 -8.52 14.70
C MET A 89 3.16 -7.84 16.05
N ASP A 90 3.57 -8.45 17.17
CA ASP A 90 3.53 -7.83 18.50
C ASP A 90 4.37 -6.53 18.58
N ASN A 91 5.42 -6.43 17.76
CA ASN A 91 6.27 -5.24 17.66
C ASN A 91 5.77 -4.22 16.63
N VAL A 92 4.76 -4.56 15.82
CA VAL A 92 4.10 -3.62 14.89
C VAL A 92 3.04 -2.84 15.68
N ASN A 93 3.50 -2.00 16.61
CA ASN A 93 2.64 -1.15 17.44
C ASN A 93 2.63 0.31 16.94
N SER A 94 1.84 1.18 17.56
CA SER A 94 1.74 2.60 17.16
C SER A 94 3.08 3.34 17.17
N SER A 95 4.01 2.98 18.05
CA SER A 95 5.37 3.55 18.05
C SER A 95 6.17 3.15 16.81
N PHE A 96 6.05 1.89 16.39
CA PHE A 96 6.65 1.41 15.14
C PHE A 96 6.05 2.14 13.93
N ILE A 97 4.72 2.27 13.88
CA ILE A 97 4.02 2.97 12.79
C ILE A 97 4.47 4.42 12.68
N LYS A 98 4.55 5.13 13.81
CA LYS A 98 5.04 6.52 13.85
C LYS A 98 6.50 6.61 13.39
N SER A 99 7.38 5.74 13.92
CA SER A 99 8.81 5.75 13.57
C SER A 99 9.04 5.43 12.08
N TYR A 100 8.23 4.52 11.52
CA TYR A 100 8.26 4.23 10.09
C TYR A 100 7.80 5.43 9.26
N PHE A 101 6.73 6.10 9.67
CA PHE A 101 6.27 7.32 8.99
C PHE A 101 7.32 8.43 9.06
N ASP A 102 7.92 8.67 10.23
CA ASP A 102 9.00 9.64 10.42
C ASP A 102 10.19 9.31 9.49
N TYR A 103 10.56 8.02 9.34
CA TYR A 103 11.56 7.58 8.37
C TYR A 103 11.15 7.89 6.92
N LEU A 104 9.89 7.64 6.52
CA LEU A 104 9.43 7.96 5.17
C LEU A 104 9.59 9.46 4.90
N LEU A 105 9.25 10.33 5.86
CA LEU A 105 9.42 11.78 5.73
C LEU A 105 10.89 12.22 5.54
N THR A 106 11.87 11.42 5.94
CA THR A 106 13.28 11.72 5.64
C THR A 106 13.68 11.49 4.18
N CYS A 107 12.88 10.71 3.43
CA CYS A 107 13.21 10.32 2.05
C CYS A 107 12.15 10.70 1.02
N MET A 108 10.97 11.19 1.43
CA MET A 108 9.92 11.66 0.52
C MET A 108 9.01 12.72 1.16
N GLN A 109 8.24 13.39 0.30
CA GLN A 109 7.24 14.38 0.71
C GLN A 109 6.06 13.75 1.46
N ASN A 110 5.37 14.55 2.27
CA ASN A 110 4.29 14.11 3.16
C ASN A 110 3.21 13.27 2.44
N ASN A 111 2.63 13.77 1.34
CA ASN A 111 1.59 13.05 0.61
C ASN A 111 2.08 11.70 0.07
N SER A 112 3.32 11.61 -0.39
CA SER A 112 3.92 10.34 -0.84
C SER A 112 4.07 9.35 0.32
N ALA A 113 4.52 9.82 1.49
CA ALA A 113 4.63 9.00 2.69
C ALA A 113 3.26 8.48 3.13
N ILE A 114 2.23 9.34 3.15
CA ILE A 114 0.85 8.97 3.48
C ILE A 114 0.32 7.92 2.49
N MET A 115 0.63 8.09 1.20
CA MET A 115 0.26 7.10 0.20
C MET A 115 0.91 5.74 0.50
N ILE A 116 2.17 5.67 0.92
CA ILE A 116 2.81 4.42 1.34
C ILE A 116 2.16 3.85 2.61
N MET A 117 1.93 4.69 3.62
CA MET A 117 1.25 4.28 4.86
C MET A 117 -0.14 3.69 4.61
N SER A 118 -0.86 4.21 3.61
CA SER A 118 -2.17 3.69 3.22
C SER A 118 -2.09 2.25 2.68
N LYS A 119 -0.98 1.84 2.07
CA LYS A 119 -0.78 0.44 1.62
C LYS A 119 -0.47 -0.45 2.80
N LEU A 120 0.38 0.00 3.72
CA LEU A 120 0.64 -0.72 4.97
C LEU A 120 -0.65 -0.90 5.77
N LYS A 121 -1.48 0.14 5.90
CA LYS A 121 -2.80 0.05 6.54
C LYS A 121 -3.67 -1.02 5.90
N ARG A 122 -3.66 -1.13 4.57
CA ARG A 122 -4.42 -2.17 3.87
C ARG A 122 -3.91 -3.59 4.14
N ILE A 123 -2.59 -3.77 4.25
CA ILE A 123 -1.96 -5.04 4.63
C ILE A 123 -2.30 -5.40 6.10
N ILE A 124 -2.30 -4.42 6.99
CA ILE A 124 -2.70 -4.59 8.40
C ILE A 124 -4.18 -4.96 8.50
N ASN A 125 -5.06 -4.29 7.75
CA ASN A 125 -6.48 -4.63 7.70
C ASN A 125 -6.72 -6.06 7.20
N TYR A 126 -5.93 -6.51 6.22
CA TYR A 126 -5.92 -7.90 5.79
C TYR A 126 -5.51 -8.82 6.95
N GLY A 127 -4.43 -8.52 7.66
CA GLY A 127 -4.02 -9.27 8.86
C GLY A 127 -5.08 -9.33 9.96
N LEU A 128 -5.81 -8.23 10.18
CA LEU A 128 -6.93 -8.15 11.12
C LEU A 128 -8.12 -9.03 10.67
N SER A 129 -8.50 -9.00 9.39
CA SER A 129 -9.62 -9.81 8.89
C SER A 129 -9.38 -11.32 9.02
N PHE A 130 -8.12 -11.75 8.98
CA PHE A 130 -7.72 -13.14 9.18
C PHE A 130 -7.30 -13.47 10.63
N ASN A 131 -7.43 -12.52 11.57
CA ASN A 131 -7.02 -12.67 12.97
C ASN A 131 -5.53 -13.03 13.17
N TYR A 132 -4.66 -12.64 12.22
CA TYR A 132 -3.20 -12.67 12.38
C TYR A 132 -2.71 -11.54 13.27
N ILE A 133 -3.46 -10.43 13.30
CA ILE A 133 -3.24 -9.29 14.18
C ILE A 133 -4.42 -9.21 15.14
N THR A 134 -4.16 -8.91 16.41
CA THR A 134 -5.20 -8.80 17.44
C THR A 134 -5.72 -7.38 17.65
N SER A 135 -4.92 -6.37 17.33
CA SER A 135 -5.25 -4.95 17.53
C SER A 135 -4.69 -4.11 16.39
N ASP A 136 -5.45 -3.10 15.94
CA ASP A 136 -5.02 -2.18 14.89
C ASP A 136 -4.00 -1.17 15.44
N PRO A 137 -2.71 -1.19 15.02
CA PRO A 137 -1.70 -0.26 15.49
C PRO A 137 -1.82 1.14 14.88
N ILE A 138 -2.67 1.34 13.86
CA ILE A 138 -2.88 2.62 13.15
C ILE A 138 -4.11 3.37 13.67
N VAL A 139 -4.99 2.75 14.46
CA VAL A 139 -6.31 3.31 14.82
C VAL A 139 -6.27 4.75 15.37
N ASN A 140 -5.25 5.09 16.15
CA ASN A 140 -5.09 6.41 16.78
C ASN A 140 -4.12 7.35 16.04
N ILE A 141 -3.75 7.02 14.80
CA ILE A 141 -2.81 7.80 14.00
C ILE A 141 -3.56 8.42 12.83
N SER A 142 -3.62 9.75 12.82
CA SER A 142 -4.21 10.52 11.73
C SER A 142 -3.12 11.04 10.81
N PHE A 143 -3.26 10.73 9.52
CA PHE A 143 -2.40 11.24 8.46
C PHE A 143 -3.16 12.31 7.69
N HIS A 144 -2.60 13.51 7.59
CA HIS A 144 -3.22 14.63 6.87
C HIS A 144 -2.46 14.92 5.59
N MET A 145 -3.14 14.75 4.45
CA MET A 145 -2.57 15.18 3.18
C MET A 145 -2.50 16.69 3.12
N GLU A 146 -1.38 17.20 2.67
CA GLU A 146 -1.20 18.61 2.36
C GLU A 146 -1.85 18.92 1.01
N LYS A 147 -2.53 20.06 0.93
CA LYS A 147 -3.05 20.53 -0.36
C LYS A 147 -1.86 20.86 -1.24
N THR A 148 -1.66 20.09 -2.30
CA THR A 148 -0.68 20.42 -3.33
C THR A 148 -1.31 21.42 -4.27
N GLU A 149 -0.76 22.63 -4.33
CA GLU A 149 -1.10 23.59 -5.38
C GLU A 149 -0.40 23.12 -6.65
N THR A 150 -1.18 22.56 -7.58
CA THR A 150 -0.67 22.24 -8.91
C THR A 150 -0.79 23.50 -9.74
N ASP A 151 0.32 24.15 -10.03
CA ASP A 151 0.36 25.22 -11.01
C ASP A 151 -0.06 24.63 -12.37
N TYR A 152 -1.07 25.25 -12.97
CA TYR A 152 -1.50 24.94 -14.33
C TYR A 152 -1.11 26.10 -15.23
N LEU A 153 -0.84 25.80 -16.49
CA LEU A 153 -0.57 26.84 -17.47
C LEU A 153 -1.86 27.61 -17.76
N THR A 154 -1.77 28.93 -17.71
CA THR A 154 -2.82 29.82 -18.21
C THR A 154 -2.90 29.72 -19.74
N GLU A 155 -4.04 30.10 -20.31
CA GLU A 155 -4.22 30.14 -21.78
C GLU A 155 -3.15 30.99 -22.48
N ALA A 156 -2.75 32.10 -21.86
CA ALA A 156 -1.68 32.94 -22.38
C ALA A 156 -0.31 32.25 -22.37
N GLU A 157 -0.06 31.34 -21.42
CA GLU A 157 1.19 30.57 -21.36
C GLU A 157 1.19 29.41 -22.36
N VAL A 158 0.06 28.71 -22.52
CA VAL A 158 -0.10 27.68 -23.55
C VAL A 158 0.08 28.29 -24.94
N ASN A 159 -0.52 29.46 -25.21
CA ASN A 159 -0.34 30.17 -26.48
C ASN A 159 1.09 30.62 -26.71
N ARG A 160 1.79 31.08 -25.65
CA ARG A 160 3.22 31.41 -25.74
C ARG A 160 4.05 30.20 -26.13
N ILE A 161 3.78 29.03 -25.53
CA ILE A 161 4.47 27.78 -25.88
C ILE A 161 4.16 27.37 -27.31
N ALA A 162 2.90 27.47 -27.75
CA ALA A 162 2.47 27.11 -29.10
C ALA A 162 3.15 27.95 -30.20
N LEU A 163 3.45 29.21 -29.91
CA LEU A 163 4.07 30.15 -30.85
C LEU A 163 5.61 30.17 -30.76
N LEU A 164 6.23 29.33 -29.92
CA LEU A 164 7.68 29.23 -29.87
C LEU A 164 8.23 28.78 -31.22
N ASP A 165 9.09 29.59 -31.82
CA ASP A 165 9.85 29.22 -33.00
C ASP A 165 11.03 28.34 -32.57
N ILE A 166 10.93 27.05 -32.88
CA ILE A 166 11.89 26.03 -32.48
C ILE A 166 12.49 25.48 -33.78
N GLU A 167 13.80 25.58 -33.95
CA GLU A 167 14.46 25.04 -35.16
C GLU A 167 14.54 23.51 -35.15
N ASP A 168 14.65 22.91 -33.96
CA ASP A 168 14.77 21.47 -33.78
C ASP A 168 13.42 20.76 -34.05
N LYS A 169 13.46 19.75 -34.93
CA LYS A 169 12.26 19.02 -35.37
C LYS A 169 11.66 18.14 -34.28
N GLU A 170 12.45 17.59 -33.37
CA GLU A 170 11.96 16.73 -32.29
C GLU A 170 11.32 17.57 -31.19
N LEU A 171 11.93 18.71 -30.84
CA LEU A 171 11.34 19.68 -29.91
C LEU A 171 10.04 20.30 -30.45
N ASN A 172 9.92 20.53 -31.76
CA ASN A 172 8.64 20.92 -32.37
C ASN A 172 7.56 19.86 -32.15
N LYS A 173 7.85 18.58 -32.38
CA LYS A 173 6.89 17.50 -32.14
C LYS A 173 6.49 17.42 -30.67
N ILE A 174 7.44 17.58 -29.76
CA ILE A 174 7.18 17.60 -28.31
C ILE A 174 6.25 18.77 -27.96
N ARG A 175 6.51 19.98 -28.49
CA ARG A 175 5.63 21.14 -28.32
C ARG A 175 4.22 20.83 -28.83
N ASP A 176 4.09 20.28 -30.02
CA ASP A 176 2.79 20.01 -30.64
C ASP A 176 1.97 18.99 -29.82
N VAL A 177 2.60 17.89 -29.38
CA VAL A 177 1.97 16.89 -28.50
C VAL A 177 1.58 17.51 -27.15
N PHE A 178 2.44 18.34 -26.58
CA PHE A 178 2.18 19.03 -25.32
C PHE A 178 0.98 19.98 -25.44
N VAL A 179 0.98 20.87 -26.43
CA VAL A 179 -0.11 21.83 -26.68
C VAL A 179 -1.41 21.09 -27.00
N PHE A 180 -1.37 20.02 -27.79
CA PHE A 180 -2.53 19.19 -28.08
C PHE A 180 -3.13 18.58 -26.81
N ARG A 181 -2.30 18.05 -25.90
CA ARG A 181 -2.75 17.52 -24.61
C ARG A 181 -3.43 18.59 -23.76
N GLU A 182 -2.85 19.78 -23.65
CA GLU A 182 -3.43 20.88 -22.85
C GLU A 182 -4.77 21.36 -23.43
N LEU A 183 -4.89 21.44 -24.75
CA LEU A 183 -6.16 21.77 -25.42
C LEU A 183 -7.23 20.69 -25.20
N LEU A 184 -6.87 19.41 -25.29
CA LEU A 184 -7.81 18.30 -25.03
C LEU A 184 -8.36 18.32 -23.61
N ILE A 185 -7.50 18.58 -22.61
CA ILE A 185 -7.92 18.71 -21.22
C ILE A 185 -8.95 19.84 -21.09
N LYS A 186 -8.69 21.02 -21.70
CA LYS A 186 -9.65 22.14 -21.71
C LYS A 186 -11.01 21.75 -22.33
N TYR A 187 -11.02 21.01 -23.44
CA TYR A 187 -12.26 20.58 -24.09
C TYR A 187 -13.08 19.56 -23.27
N ILE A 188 -12.40 18.63 -22.60
CA ILE A 188 -13.06 17.62 -21.76
C ILE A 188 -13.71 18.26 -20.53
N PHE A 189 -13.04 19.25 -19.90
CA PHE A 189 -13.57 19.95 -18.72
C PHE A 189 -14.67 20.98 -19.04
N ILE A 190 -14.79 21.47 -20.28
CA ILE A 190 -15.88 22.35 -20.71
C ILE A 190 -17.16 21.57 -21.09
N SER A 191 -17.02 20.28 -21.37
CA SER A 191 -18.13 19.42 -21.83
C SER A 191 -18.79 18.60 -20.70
N LEU A 192 -18.41 18.86 -19.46
CA LEU A 192 -18.96 18.28 -18.22
C LEU A 192 -19.50 19.40 -17.32
#